data_AF-D8Q618-F1
#
_entry.id   AF-D8Q618-F1
#
_cell.length_a   1.000
_cell.length_b   1.000
_cell.length_c   1.000
_cell.angle_alpha   90.00
_cell.angle_beta   90.00
_cell.angle_gamma   90.00
#
_symmetry.space_group_name_H-M   'P 1'
#
loop_
_entity.id
_entity.type
_entity.pdbx_description
1 polymer ?
#
loop_
_entity_poly.entity_id
_entity_poly.type
_entity_poly.pdbx_seq_one_letter_code
_entity_poly.pdbx_strand_id
1 'polypeptide(L)'
;TDYEAGLTVVGSFATVEEFCRYFNWLKPPSHLERNSNYHLFKSCIKPMWEDPAIANGGKWVLTMKNNPQLLDRCWNWLVMALVGEELEEGHDEICGAVLSLRTWTASRCGRVGRTMCSA
;
A
#
# COMPACT_ATOMS: atom_id res chain seq x y z
N THR A 1 -13.29 12.82 9.17
CA THR A 1 -13.95 11.50 8.94
C THR A 1 -13.23 10.47 9.80
N ASP A 2 -13.94 9.57 10.50
CA ASP A 2 -13.35 8.63 11.50
C ASP A 2 -12.10 7.85 11.03
N TYR A 3 -11.94 7.65 9.72
CA TYR A 3 -10.78 6.98 9.12
C TYR A 3 -9.46 7.75 9.29
N GLU A 4 -9.49 9.09 9.21
CA GLU A 4 -8.29 9.93 9.36
C GLU A 4 -7.75 9.91 10.78
N ALA A 5 -8.63 9.72 11.77
CA ALA A 5 -8.25 9.67 13.18
C ALA A 5 -7.47 8.41 13.55
N GLY A 6 -7.53 7.35 12.72
CA GLY A 6 -6.79 6.11 12.90
C GLY A 6 -5.45 6.04 12.17
N LEU A 7 -5.07 7.08 11.42
CA LEU A 7 -3.83 7.12 10.65
C LEU A 7 -2.72 7.81 11.46
N THR A 8 -1.62 7.10 11.70
CA THR A 8 -0.41 7.68 12.30
C THR A 8 0.66 7.82 11.23
N VAL A 9 1.14 9.05 11.02
CA VAL A 9 2.26 9.32 10.10
C VAL A 9 3.56 8.88 10.79
N VAL A 10 4.23 7.89 10.21
CA VAL A 10 5.52 7.38 10.72
C VAL A 10 6.67 8.32 10.34
N GLY A 11 6.62 8.91 9.14
CA GLY A 11 7.61 9.85 8.65
C GLY A 11 7.45 10.11 7.15
N SER A 12 8.25 11.05 6.66
CA SER A 12 8.45 11.33 5.24
C SER A 12 9.93 11.17 4.90
N PHE A 13 10.23 10.78 3.66
CA PHE A 13 11.59 10.65 3.16
C PHE A 13 11.66 11.26 1.76
N ALA A 14 12.83 11.79 1.41
CA ALA A 14 13.15 12.29 0.07
C ALA A 14 14.35 11.55 -0.55
N THR A 15 15.13 10.84 0.25
CA THR A 15 16.28 10.04 -0.22
C THR A 15 16.16 8.56 0.16
N VAL A 16 16.90 7.71 -0.54
CA VAL A 16 16.95 6.26 -0.27
C VAL A 16 17.51 5.97 1.12
N GLU A 17 18.47 6.76 1.59
CA GLU A 17 19.07 6.60 2.92
C GLU A 17 18.07 6.89 4.04
N GLU A 18 17.24 7.91 3.87
CA GLU A 18 16.15 8.24 4.80
C GLU A 18 15.10 7.13 4.81
N PHE A 19 14.72 6.64 3.63
CA PHE A 19 13.83 5.49 3.51
C PHE A 19 14.39 4.27 4.25
N CYS A 20 15.65 3.90 3.98
CA CYS A 20 16.33 2.77 4.62
C CYS A 20 16.36 2.92 6.15
N ARG A 21 16.54 4.14 6.67
CA ARG A 21 16.48 4.40 8.11
C ARG A 21 15.12 4.03 8.68
N TYR A 22 14.01 4.49 8.09
CA TYR A 22 12.67 4.14 8.58
C TYR A 22 12.37 2.65 8.41
N PHE A 23 12.72 2.10 7.24
CA PHE A 23 12.42 0.72 6.89
C PHE A 23 13.12 -0.30 7.80
N ASN A 24 14.35 -0.02 8.23
CA ASN A 24 15.10 -0.88 9.14
C ASN A 24 14.46 -0.99 10.54
N TRP A 25 13.76 0.05 11.00
CA TRP A 25 13.06 0.04 12.29
C TRP A 25 11.60 -0.41 12.16
N LEU A 26 11.09 -0.56 10.94
CA LEU A 26 9.71 -0.93 10.68
C LEU A 26 9.51 -2.42 10.97
N LYS A 27 8.43 -2.76 11.67
CA LYS A 27 8.07 -4.16 11.88
C LYS A 27 7.66 -4.79 10.55
N PRO A 28 8.14 -5.99 10.21
CA PRO A 28 7.69 -6.70 9.02
C PRO A 28 6.18 -6.95 9.10
N PRO A 29 5.46 -6.95 7.96
CA PRO A 29 4.01 -7.14 7.93
C PRO A 29 3.50 -8.35 8.72
N SER A 30 4.23 -9.46 8.71
CA SER A 30 3.88 -10.67 9.46
C SER A 30 3.82 -10.49 10.99
N HIS A 31 4.51 -9.48 11.53
CA HIS A 31 4.59 -9.20 12.97
C HIS A 31 3.67 -8.06 13.41
N LEU A 32 2.91 -7.47 12.50
CA LEU A 32 1.89 -6.49 12.83
C LEU A 32 0.64 -7.15 13.44
N GLU A 33 -0.10 -6.36 14.21
CA GLU A 33 -1.39 -6.79 14.72
C GLU A 33 -2.41 -6.95 13.59
N ARG A 34 -3.30 -7.92 13.75
CA ARG A 34 -4.39 -8.16 12.80
C ARG A 34 -5.25 -6.89 12.67
N ASN A 35 -5.67 -6.57 11.44
CA ASN A 35 -6.36 -5.32 11.07
C ASN A 35 -5.49 -4.07 10.98
N SER A 36 -4.17 -4.18 11.13
CA SER A 36 -3.23 -3.08 10.85
C SER A 36 -3.04 -2.86 9.35
N ASN A 37 -2.72 -1.62 8.97
CA ASN A 37 -2.46 -1.24 7.59
C ASN A 37 -1.17 -0.43 7.49
N TYR A 38 -0.35 -0.71 6.48
CA TYR A 38 0.75 0.16 6.06
C TYR A 38 0.37 0.93 4.80
N HIS A 39 0.74 2.20 4.78
CA HIS A 39 0.47 3.13 3.69
C HIS A 39 1.78 3.78 3.29
N LEU A 40 2.15 3.63 2.02
CA LEU A 40 3.31 4.29 1.42
C LEU A 40 2.83 5.05 0.19
N PHE A 41 2.99 6.37 0.19
CA PHE A 41 2.50 7.24 -0.88
C PHE A 41 3.54 8.31 -1.21
N LYS A 42 3.52 8.77 -2.47
CA LYS A 42 4.29 9.94 -2.90
C LYS A 42 3.83 11.19 -2.15
N SER A 43 4.76 12.11 -1.89
CA SER A 43 4.46 13.38 -1.23
C SER A 43 3.38 14.13 -2.02
N CYS A 44 2.40 14.69 -1.31
CA CYS A 44 1.22 15.41 -1.83
C CYS A 44 0.00 14.55 -2.24
N ILE A 45 0.06 13.22 -2.24
CA ILE A 45 -1.12 12.38 -2.50
C ILE A 45 -1.75 11.95 -1.18
N LYS A 46 -2.91 12.52 -0.83
CA LYS A 46 -3.70 11.98 0.29
C LYS A 46 -4.33 10.66 -0.17
N PRO A 47 -4.36 9.61 0.68
CA PRO A 47 -5.00 8.34 0.35
C PRO A 47 -6.52 8.44 0.43
N MET A 48 -7.10 9.45 -0.22
CA MET A 48 -8.52 9.76 -0.22
C MET A 48 -9.03 9.72 -1.65
N TRP A 49 -10.14 9.03 -1.86
CA TRP A 49 -10.84 8.90 -3.15
C TRP A 49 -11.36 10.24 -3.72
N GLU A 50 -11.21 11.34 -2.96
CA GLU A 50 -11.64 12.70 -3.31
C GLU A 50 -10.57 13.49 -4.09
N ASP A 51 -9.35 12.98 -4.22
CA ASP A 51 -8.33 13.65 -5.05
C ASP A 51 -8.62 13.41 -6.54
N PRO A 52 -8.76 14.46 -7.37
CA PRO A 52 -9.01 14.32 -8.81
C PRO A 52 -7.93 13.50 -9.53
N ALA A 53 -6.73 13.36 -8.97
CA ALA A 53 -5.67 12.47 -9.48
C ALA A 53 -6.01 10.98 -9.32
N ILE A 54 -6.78 10.61 -8.29
CA ILE A 54 -7.19 9.22 -7.99
C ILE A 54 -8.55 8.90 -8.63
N ALA A 55 -9.35 9.90 -8.98
CA ALA A 55 -10.70 9.74 -9.54
C ALA A 55 -10.75 8.94 -10.86
N ASN A 56 -9.71 9.05 -11.70
CA ASN A 56 -9.55 8.25 -12.93
C ASN A 56 -8.55 7.08 -12.78
N GLY A 57 -8.10 6.81 -11.56
CA GLY A 57 -7.12 5.77 -11.26
C GLY A 57 -7.73 4.37 -11.08
N GLY A 58 -6.88 3.44 -10.68
CA GLY A 58 -7.28 2.07 -10.35
C GLY A 58 -6.40 1.50 -9.24
N LYS A 59 -6.88 0.45 -8.55
CA LYS A 59 -6.11 -0.27 -7.53
C LYS A 59 -5.93 -1.72 -7.94
N TRP A 60 -4.68 -2.16 -7.97
CA TRP A 60 -4.34 -3.57 -8.04
C TRP A 60 -4.39 -4.18 -6.64
N VAL A 61 -5.20 -5.24 -6.47
CA VAL A 61 -5.37 -5.91 -5.17
C VAL A 61 -4.86 -7.34 -5.26
N LEU A 62 -3.70 -7.59 -4.66
CA LEU A 62 -3.17 -8.94 -4.46
C LEU A 62 -3.62 -9.46 -3.10
N THR A 63 -4.43 -10.52 -3.09
CA THR A 63 -4.84 -11.20 -1.85
C THR A 63 -4.09 -12.51 -1.71
N MET A 64 -3.21 -12.61 -0.70
CA MET A 64 -2.47 -13.82 -0.41
C MET A 64 -3.12 -14.58 0.75
N LYS A 65 -3.27 -15.90 0.61
CA LYS A 65 -3.78 -16.77 1.67
C LYS A 65 -2.60 -17.37 2.43
N ASN A 66 -2.58 -17.15 3.74
CA ASN A 66 -1.87 -17.97 4.73
C ASN A 66 -0.37 -18.23 4.48
N ASN A 67 0.37 -17.24 3.98
CA ASN A 67 1.83 -17.31 3.87
C ASN A 67 2.48 -15.98 4.32
N PRO A 68 2.77 -15.83 5.62
CA PRO A 68 3.31 -14.59 6.17
C PRO A 68 4.71 -14.26 5.63
N GLN A 69 5.55 -15.26 5.37
CA GLN A 69 6.89 -15.04 4.83
C GLN A 69 6.86 -14.55 3.37
N LEU A 70 5.88 -15.01 2.59
CA LEU A 70 5.67 -14.48 1.24
C LEU A 70 5.15 -13.03 1.30
N LEU A 71 4.24 -12.73 2.23
CA LEU A 71 3.74 -11.37 2.42
C LEU A 71 4.87 -10.38 2.72
N ASP A 72 5.76 -10.73 3.64
CA ASP A 72 6.91 -9.90 3.99
C ASP A 72 7.81 -9.64 2.78
N ARG A 73 8.14 -10.70 2.02
CA ARG A 73 8.96 -10.56 0.80
C ARG A 73 8.28 -9.71 -0.27
N CYS A 74 7.00 -9.96 -0.53
CA CYS A 74 6.24 -9.19 -1.52
C CYS A 74 6.15 -7.71 -1.13
N TRP A 75 5.92 -7.41 0.16
CA TRP A 75 5.91 -6.03 0.65
C TRP A 75 7.27 -5.37 0.49
N ASN A 76 8.35 -6.03 0.89
CA ASN A 76 9.69 -5.50 0.75
C ASN A 76 10.06 -5.21 -0.72
N TRP A 77 9.79 -6.16 -1.62
CA TRP A 77 10.04 -5.97 -3.05
C TRP A 77 9.20 -4.84 -3.65
N LEU A 78 7.91 -4.77 -3.29
CA LEU A 78 7.04 -3.70 -3.77
C LEU A 78 7.55 -2.33 -3.34
N VAL A 79 7.90 -2.18 -2.06
CA VAL A 79 8.39 -0.90 -1.52
C VAL A 79 9.74 -0.53 -2.14
N MET A 80 10.67 -1.48 -2.28
CA MET A 80 11.96 -1.21 -2.93
C MET A 80 11.79 -0.82 -4.40
N ALA A 81 10.90 -1.50 -5.14
CA ALA A 81 10.64 -1.19 -6.54
C ALA A 81 9.97 0.18 -6.72
N LEU A 82 9.13 0.61 -5.76
CA LEU A 82 8.55 1.96 -5.72
C LEU A 82 9.61 3.03 -5.46
N VAL A 83 10.47 2.82 -4.46
CA VAL A 83 11.52 3.79 -4.10
C VAL A 83 12.63 3.85 -5.16
N GLY A 84 12.89 2.73 -5.84
CA GLY A 84 13.84 2.64 -6.94
C GLY A 84 13.30 3.09 -8.30
N GLU A 85 12.04 3.54 -8.38
CA GLU A 85 11.37 3.97 -9.61
C GLU A 85 11.35 2.90 -10.73
N GLU A 86 11.54 1.62 -10.39
CA GLU A 86 11.62 0.52 -11.37
C GLU A 86 10.27 0.17 -12.00
N LEU A 87 9.17 0.60 -11.37
CA LEU A 87 7.81 0.30 -11.81
C LEU A 87 7.25 1.35 -12.79
N GLU A 88 7.95 2.47 -12.97
CA GLU A 88 7.51 3.59 -13.81
C GLU A 88 8.42 3.69 -15.03
N GLU A 89 8.05 3.03 -16.13
CA GLU A 89 8.71 3.15 -17.44
C GLU A 89 8.39 4.51 -18.09
N GLY A 90 8.73 5.61 -17.43
CA GLY A 90 8.63 6.98 -17.96
C GLY A 90 7.28 7.68 -17.77
N HIS A 91 6.34 7.09 -17.04
CA HIS A 91 5.06 7.73 -16.67
C HIS A 91 4.83 7.65 -15.16
N ASP A 92 4.57 8.81 -14.52
CA ASP A 92 4.26 8.98 -13.09
C ASP A 92 2.84 8.48 -12.76
N GLU A 93 2.60 7.19 -12.99
CA GLU A 93 1.28 6.57 -12.85
C GLU A 93 1.05 5.97 -11.45
N ILE A 94 2.11 5.68 -10.70
CA ILE A 94 2.01 4.96 -9.44
C ILE A 94 2.05 5.93 -8.27
N CYS A 95 0.88 6.14 -7.68
CA CYS A 95 0.70 7.03 -6.54
C CYS A 95 1.26 6.46 -5.22
N GLY A 96 1.25 5.13 -5.06
CA GLY A 96 1.67 4.47 -3.82
C GLY A 96 1.17 3.04 -3.66
N ALA A 97 1.44 2.45 -2.50
CA ALA A 97 1.04 1.11 -2.13
C ALA A 97 0.42 1.06 -0.72
N VAL A 98 -0.52 0.13 -0.56
CA VAL A 98 -1.19 -0.14 0.72
C VAL A 98 -1.13 -1.62 1.02
N LEU A 99 -0.68 -1.97 2.22
CA LEU A 99 -0.76 -3.31 2.77
C LEU A 99 -1.81 -3.34 3.87
N SER A 100 -2.72 -4.30 3.80
CA SER A 100 -3.78 -4.49 4.79
C SER A 100 -3.78 -5.93 5.29
N LEU A 101 -3.60 -6.11 6.60
CA LEU A 101 -3.70 -7.42 7.23
C LEU A 101 -5.14 -7.65 7.64
N ARG A 102 -5.84 -8.54 6.93
CA ARG A 102 -7.23 -8.89 7.24
C ARG A 102 -7.32 -10.36 7.61
N THR A 103 -8.03 -10.64 8.70
CA THR A 103 -8.44 -12.02 9.01
C THR A 103 -9.54 -12.41 8.04
N TRP A 104 -9.31 -13.46 7.26
CA TRP A 104 -10.32 -13.99 6.36
C TRP A 104 -11.40 -14.72 7.16
N THR A 105 -12.52 -14.05 7.45
CA THR A 105 -13.79 -14.75 7.68
C THR A 105 -14.34 -15.16 6.32
N ALA A 106 -14.68 -16.44 6.16
CA ALA A 106 -14.95 -17.12 4.89
C ALA A 106 -16.25 -16.69 4.16
N SER A 107 -16.44 -15.40 3.86
CA SER A 107 -17.67 -14.91 3.21
C SER A 107 -17.48 -13.96 2.02
N ARG A 108 -16.25 -13.66 1.58
CA ARG A 108 -16.04 -12.88 0.35
C ARG A 108 -14.94 -13.45 -0.53
N CYS A 109 -15.22 -14.58 -1.19
CA CYS A 109 -14.45 -15.06 -2.33
C CYS A 109 -14.26 -13.90 -3.34
N GLY A 110 -13.03 -13.38 -3.42
CA GLY A 110 -12.67 -12.24 -4.25
C GLY A 110 -12.74 -12.62 -5.73
N ARG A 111 -13.79 -12.13 -6.38
CA ARG A 111 -13.87 -11.97 -7.83
C ARG A 111 -12.73 -11.04 -8.23
N VAL A 112 -11.85 -11.44 -9.16
CA VAL A 112 -10.96 -10.50 -9.86
C VAL A 112 -11.87 -9.63 -10.73
N GLY A 113 -12.31 -8.51 -10.17
CA GLY A 113 -13.18 -7.55 -10.83
C GLY A 113 -12.44 -6.24 -10.99
N ARG A 114 -12.18 -5.84 -12.24
CA ARG A 114 -12.03 -4.42 -12.56
C ARG A 114 -13.36 -3.77 -12.17
N THR A 115 -13.39 -2.96 -11.13
CA THR A 115 -14.49 -2.02 -10.90
C THR A 115 -14.42 -0.97 -12.01
N MET A 116 -15.08 -1.24 -13.13
CA MET A 116 -15.61 -0.17 -13.97
C MET A 116 -16.71 0.51 -13.16
N CYS A 117 -16.47 1.76 -12.75
CA CYS A 117 -17.55 2.66 -12.40
C CYS A 117 -18.37 2.91 -13.67
N SER A 118 -19.60 2.38 -13.71
CA SER A 118 -20.64 2.92 -14.57
C SER A 118 -21.29 4.10 -13.85
N ALA A 119 -21.45 5.18 -14.62
CA ALA A 119 -22.12 6.43 -14.27
C ALA A 119 -23.54 6.26 -13.69
#